data_AF-A0A0P9S045-F1
#
_entry.id   AF-A0A0P9S045-F1
#
_cell.length_a   1.000
_cell.length_b   1.000
_cell.length_c   1.000
_cell.angle_alpha   90.00
_cell.angle_beta   90.00
_cell.angle_gamma   90.00
#
_symmetry.space_group_name_H-M   'P 1'
#
loop_
_entity.id
_entity.type
_entity.pdbx_description
1 polymer ?
#
loop_
_entity_poly.entity_id
_entity_poly.type
_entity_poly.pdbx_seq_one_letter_code
_entity_poly.pdbx_strand_id
1 'polypeptide(L)'
;MLEPSAYFTDIIFTLDGQEQHYRNGKTSWSRFSWPGTTTAPGARLDVVTLTGERITVFDYTGRWGLLRMNDSARVADLDGIQQRFSWNTAKGPVSLVVRNYGGVKLTDLANVKALSALNATDGRTK
;
A
#
# COMPACT_ATOMS: atom_id res chain seq x y z
N MET A 1 5.20 6.27 5.44
CA MET A 1 4.77 7.57 6.00
C MET A 1 3.50 7.98 5.29
N LEU A 2 2.43 8.21 6.02
CA LEU A 2 1.18 8.73 5.44
C LEU A 2 1.32 10.22 5.14
N GLU A 3 0.77 10.67 4.01
CA GLU A 3 0.81 12.08 3.60
C GLU A 3 -0.51 12.78 3.94
N PRO A 4 -0.47 14.02 4.46
CA PRO A 4 -1.67 14.80 4.72
C PRO A 4 -2.47 15.00 3.43
N SER A 5 -3.79 14.99 3.55
CA SER A 5 -4.71 15.26 2.46
C SER A 5 -5.69 16.34 2.90
N ALA A 6 -6.01 17.28 2.02
CA ALA A 6 -7.01 18.31 2.30
C ALA A 6 -8.43 17.73 2.45
N TYR A 7 -8.64 16.48 2.06
CA TYR A 7 -9.96 15.84 1.99
C TYR A 7 -10.26 14.93 3.20
N PHE A 8 -9.24 14.61 4.00
CA PHE A 8 -9.34 13.61 5.07
C PHE A 8 -8.75 14.10 6.38
N THR A 9 -9.46 13.86 7.48
CA THR A 9 -8.96 14.11 8.85
C THR A 9 -8.07 12.98 9.34
N ASP A 10 -8.36 11.76 8.91
CA ASP A 10 -7.66 10.56 9.32
C ASP A 10 -7.31 9.70 8.10
N ILE A 11 -6.11 9.12 8.14
CA ILE A 11 -5.65 8.11 7.19
C ILE A 11 -5.09 6.97 8.02
N ILE A 12 -5.61 5.76 7.81
CA ILE A 12 -5.25 4.57 8.56
C ILE A 12 -4.78 3.51 7.58
N PHE A 13 -3.49 3.18 7.64
CA PHE A 13 -2.92 2.10 6.85
C PHE A 13 -2.56 0.93 7.75
N THR A 14 -3.08 -0.24 7.40
CA THR A 14 -2.83 -1.49 8.11
C THR A 14 -2.17 -2.49 7.17
N LEU A 15 -1.09 -3.11 7.62
CA LEU A 15 -0.40 -4.19 6.91
C LEU A 15 -0.08 -5.33 7.88
N ASP A 16 -0.65 -6.50 7.62
CA ASP A 16 -0.46 -7.70 8.43
C ASP A 16 -0.69 -7.46 9.93
N GLY A 17 -1.69 -6.63 10.28
CA GLY A 17 -2.03 -6.25 11.65
C GLY A 17 -1.18 -5.12 12.25
N GLN A 18 -0.10 -4.69 11.59
CA GLN A 18 0.64 -3.47 11.96
C GLN A 18 -0.11 -2.25 11.43
N GLU A 19 -0.20 -1.16 12.19
CA GLU A 19 -0.96 0.04 11.81
C GLU A 19 -0.09 1.30 11.86
N GLN A 20 -0.28 2.17 10.87
CA GLN A 20 0.09 3.58 10.95
C GLN A 20 -1.18 4.41 10.82
N HIS A 21 -1.43 5.28 11.80
CA HIS A 21 -2.56 6.21 11.81
C HIS A 21 -2.04 7.65 11.80
N TYR A 22 -2.50 8.41 10.81
CA TYR A 22 -2.33 9.86 10.75
C TYR A 22 -3.64 10.54 11.12
N ARG A 23 -3.56 11.58 11.97
CA ARG A 23 -4.70 12.44 12.32
C ARG A 23 -4.25 13.88 12.52
N ASN A 24 -4.41 14.72 11.49
CA ASN A 24 -4.17 16.18 11.50
C ASN A 24 -2.94 16.66 12.30
N GLY A 25 -1.86 15.90 12.27
CA GLY A 25 -0.68 16.11 13.11
C GLY A 25 0.61 16.09 12.30
N LYS A 26 1.74 16.03 12.99
CA LYS A 26 3.03 15.85 12.32
C LYS A 26 3.11 14.43 11.74
N THR A 27 3.53 14.31 10.48
CA THR A 27 3.78 13.00 9.88
C THR A 27 5.04 12.37 10.46
N SER A 28 5.05 11.04 10.50
CA SER A 28 6.18 10.25 10.97
C SER A 28 6.42 9.04 10.08
N TRP A 29 7.62 8.49 10.15
CA TRP A 29 7.94 7.20 9.54
C TRP A 29 7.59 6.08 10.52
N SER A 30 6.82 5.11 10.04
CA SER A 30 6.61 3.84 10.73
C SER A 30 7.29 2.73 9.95
N ARG A 31 7.97 1.82 10.66
CA ARG A 31 8.54 0.62 10.06
C ARG A 31 7.50 -0.47 10.05
N PHE A 32 7.39 -1.16 8.92
CA PHE A 32 6.55 -2.33 8.74
C PHE A 32 7.42 -3.53 8.35
N SER A 33 7.03 -4.71 8.83
CA SER A 33 7.61 -5.99 8.41
C SER A 33 6.62 -6.72 7.53
N TRP A 34 7.08 -7.23 6.38
CA TRP A 34 6.30 -8.09 5.50
C TRP A 34 7.18 -9.24 4.98
N PRO A 35 6.71 -10.51 5.06
CA PRO A 35 5.48 -10.94 5.71
C PRO A 35 5.49 -10.67 7.23
N GLY A 36 4.39 -10.16 7.78
CA GLY A 36 4.23 -9.92 9.21
C GLY A 36 3.82 -11.18 9.98
N THR A 37 3.99 -11.17 11.31
CA THR A 37 3.49 -12.24 12.19
C THR A 37 2.03 -11.99 12.55
N THR A 38 1.11 -12.56 11.77
CA THR A 38 -0.34 -12.40 11.98
C THR A 38 -1.11 -13.62 11.47
N THR A 39 -2.27 -13.88 12.07
CA THR A 39 -3.24 -14.89 11.61
C THR A 39 -4.18 -14.35 10.52
N ALA A 40 -4.23 -13.03 10.34
CA ALA A 40 -5.04 -12.34 9.34
C ALA A 40 -4.15 -11.41 8.48
N PRO A 41 -3.29 -11.96 7.61
CA PRO A 41 -2.45 -11.15 6.74
C PRO A 41 -3.30 -10.37 5.74
N GLY A 42 -2.78 -9.23 5.28
CA GLY A 42 -3.49 -8.36 4.34
C GLY A 42 -3.01 -6.92 4.40
N ALA A 43 -3.44 -6.12 3.42
CA ALA A 43 -3.19 -4.69 3.38
C ALA A 43 -4.53 -3.95 3.28
N ARG A 44 -4.72 -2.92 4.10
CA ARG A 44 -5.93 -2.11 4.14
C ARG A 44 -5.60 -0.64 4.28
N LEU A 45 -6.38 0.20 3.61
CA LEU A 45 -6.33 1.65 3.76
C LEU A 45 -7.73 2.17 4.01
N ASP A 46 -7.94 2.79 5.15
CA ASP A 46 -9.15 3.54 5.48
C ASP A 46 -8.82 5.03 5.57
N VAL A 47 -9.82 5.86 5.26
CA VAL A 47 -9.76 7.32 5.44
C VAL A 47 -11.03 7.80 6.12
N VAL A 48 -10.93 8.90 6.86
CA VAL A 48 -12.08 9.62 7.43
C VAL A 48 -12.15 10.99 6.79
N THR A 49 -13.29 11.31 6.19
CA THR A 49 -13.55 12.60 5.53
C THR A 49 -13.70 13.75 6.53
N LEU A 50 -13.68 14.98 6.04
CA LEU A 50 -13.96 16.18 6.85
C LEU A 50 -15.35 16.16 7.52
N THR A 51 -16.31 15.40 6.98
CA THR A 51 -17.66 15.24 7.57
C THR A 51 -17.77 14.03 8.51
N GLY A 52 -16.66 13.33 8.80
CA GLY A 52 -16.63 12.17 9.68
C GLY A 52 -17.00 10.83 9.04
N GLU A 53 -17.28 10.80 7.73
CA GLU A 53 -17.56 9.56 6.99
C GLU A 53 -16.28 8.73 6.86
N ARG A 54 -16.31 7.45 7.26
CA ARG A 54 -15.21 6.50 7.07
C ARG A 54 -15.37 5.77 5.73
N ILE A 55 -14.31 5.78 4.92
CA ILE A 55 -14.26 5.15 3.61
C ILE A 55 -13.09 4.15 3.58
N THR A 56 -13.36 2.91 3.17
CA THR A 56 -12.32 1.94 2.87
C THR A 56 -11.86 2.12 1.43
N VAL A 57 -10.61 2.54 1.25
CA VAL A 57 -10.01 2.77 -0.07
C VAL A 57 -9.69 1.44 -0.75
N PHE A 58 -9.13 0.51 0.02
CA PHE A 58 -8.97 -0.89 -0.37
C PHE A 58 -8.88 -1.78 0.87
N ASP A 59 -9.22 -3.06 0.71
CA ASP A 59 -9.01 -4.12 1.69
C ASP A 59 -8.60 -5.41 0.95
N TYR A 60 -7.30 -5.70 0.95
CA TYR A 60 -6.72 -6.86 0.27
C TYR A 60 -6.28 -7.90 1.30
N THR A 61 -7.16 -8.87 1.57
CA THR A 61 -6.93 -9.94 2.54
C THR A 61 -6.00 -11.06 2.04
N GLY A 62 -5.23 -11.66 2.92
CA GLY A 62 -4.29 -12.75 2.63
C GLY A 62 -2.84 -12.29 2.44
N ARG A 63 -1.90 -13.24 2.46
CA ARG A 63 -0.43 -13.02 2.39
C ARG A 63 0.06 -12.15 1.24
N TRP A 64 -0.71 -12.04 0.16
CA TRP A 64 -0.40 -11.23 -1.02
C TRP A 64 -1.03 -9.83 -0.98
N GLY A 65 -1.56 -9.40 0.17
CA GLY A 65 -2.18 -8.08 0.34
C GLY A 65 -1.28 -6.93 -0.09
N LEU A 66 -0.02 -6.94 0.35
CA LEU A 66 0.96 -5.90 -0.01
C LEU A 66 1.21 -5.80 -1.52
N LEU A 67 1.33 -6.94 -2.22
CA LEU A 67 1.53 -6.92 -3.66
C LEU A 67 0.31 -6.38 -4.41
N ARG A 68 -0.90 -6.77 -3.99
CA ARG A 68 -2.14 -6.21 -4.59
C ARG A 68 -2.32 -4.73 -4.31
N MET A 69 -1.92 -4.27 -3.12
CA MET A 69 -1.83 -2.84 -2.82
C MET A 69 -0.86 -2.14 -3.78
N ASN A 70 0.31 -2.72 -4.02
CA ASN A 70 1.28 -2.16 -4.96
C ASN A 70 0.70 -2.09 -6.38
N ASP A 71 0.05 -3.16 -6.83
CA ASP A 71 -0.56 -3.25 -8.17
C ASP A 71 -1.73 -2.26 -8.35
N SER A 72 -2.42 -1.87 -7.28
CA SER A 72 -3.57 -0.96 -7.35
C SER A 72 -3.24 0.52 -7.27
N ALA A 73 -2.02 0.86 -6.84
CA ALA A 73 -1.60 2.23 -6.65
C ALA A 73 -1.08 2.86 -7.94
N ARG A 74 -1.27 4.17 -8.08
CA ARG A 74 -0.39 4.97 -8.93
C ARG A 74 0.92 5.18 -8.18
N VAL A 75 2.03 4.74 -8.76
CA VAL A 75 3.36 4.83 -8.14
C VAL A 75 4.20 5.89 -8.84
N ALA A 76 4.80 6.78 -8.05
CA ALA A 76 5.79 7.74 -8.51
C ALA A 76 7.10 7.54 -7.75
N ASP A 77 8.22 7.45 -8.46
CA ASP A 77 9.54 7.46 -7.85
C ASP A 77 9.84 8.89 -7.35
N LEU A 78 10.12 9.02 -6.04
CA LEU A 78 10.50 10.30 -5.45
C LEU A 78 12.02 10.49 -5.43
N ASP A 79 12.73 9.41 -5.08
CA ASP A 79 14.19 9.34 -5.10
C ASP A 79 14.63 7.87 -5.31
N GLY A 80 15.93 7.57 -5.14
CA GLY A 80 16.46 6.22 -5.35
C GLY A 80 15.92 5.15 -4.40
N ILE A 81 15.33 5.52 -3.26
CA ILE A 81 14.86 4.60 -2.22
C ILE A 81 13.42 4.87 -1.76
N GLN A 82 12.80 5.97 -2.18
CA GLN A 82 11.45 6.39 -1.81
C GLN A 82 10.52 6.40 -3.02
N GLN A 83 9.32 5.84 -2.80
CA GLN A 83 8.25 5.79 -3.78
C GLN A 83 6.97 6.31 -3.14
N ARG A 84 6.23 7.13 -3.88
CA ARG A 84 4.90 7.59 -3.49
C ARG A 84 3.86 6.69 -4.12
N PHE A 85 3.00 6.14 -3.28
CA PHE A 85 1.83 5.37 -3.66
C PHE A 85 0.60 6.27 -3.50
N SER A 86 -0.27 6.29 -4.49
CA SER A 86 -1.46 7.16 -4.47
C SER A 86 -2.68 6.46 -5.03
N TRP A 87 -3.83 6.73 -4.40
CA TRP A 87 -5.14 6.26 -4.83
C TRP A 87 -6.08 7.45 -4.93
N ASN A 88 -6.94 7.44 -5.94
CA ASN A 88 -8.03 8.40 -6.07
C ASN A 88 -9.29 7.79 -5.44
N THR A 89 -9.95 8.55 -4.58
CA THR A 89 -11.26 8.21 -4.03
C THR A 89 -12.31 9.19 -4.58
N ALA A 90 -13.59 8.93 -4.30
CA ALA A 90 -14.67 9.86 -4.64
C ALA A 90 -14.53 11.24 -3.98
N LYS A 91 -13.84 11.33 -2.83
CA LYS A 91 -13.67 12.59 -2.08
C LYS A 91 -12.37 13.32 -2.42
N GLY A 92 -11.38 12.61 -2.95
CA GLY A 92 -10.07 13.17 -3.27
C GLY A 92 -8.94 12.13 -3.19
N PRO A 93 -7.71 12.52 -3.54
CA PRO A 93 -6.55 11.64 -3.47
C PRO A 93 -6.10 11.37 -2.03
N VAL A 94 -5.58 10.16 -1.82
CA VAL A 94 -4.85 9.74 -0.62
C VAL A 94 -3.51 9.16 -1.06
N SER A 95 -2.47 9.41 -0.28
CA SER A 95 -1.12 8.95 -0.62
C SER A 95 -0.29 8.60 0.60
N LEU A 96 0.70 7.75 0.37
CA LEU A 96 1.72 7.41 1.34
C LEU A 96 3.07 7.25 0.65
N VAL A 97 4.12 7.62 1.36
CA VAL A 97 5.51 7.41 0.93
C VAL A 97 6.04 6.15 1.58
N VAL A 98 6.52 5.22 0.76
CA VAL A 98 7.24 4.03 1.18
C VAL A 98 8.73 4.26 0.96
N ARG A 99 9.54 3.82 1.91
CA ARG A 99 10.99 3.74 1.77
C ARG A 99 11.40 2.28 1.72
N ASN A 100 12.07 1.89 0.65
CA ASN A 100 12.59 0.55 0.46
C ASN A 100 13.84 0.35 1.33
N TYR A 101 13.90 -0.77 2.06
CA TYR A 101 15.08 -1.17 2.83
C TYR A 101 15.73 -2.38 2.13
N GLY A 102 17.03 -2.30 1.84
CA GLY A 102 17.77 -3.40 1.19
C GLY A 102 17.88 -3.33 -0.33
N GLY A 103 17.53 -2.20 -0.96
CA GLY A 103 17.85 -1.92 -2.37
C GLY A 103 16.89 -2.51 -3.41
N VAL A 104 15.87 -3.26 -3.01
CA VAL A 104 14.82 -3.77 -3.92
C VAL A 104 13.60 -2.87 -3.83
N LYS A 105 13.12 -2.34 -4.96
CA LYS A 105 11.87 -1.58 -4.97
C LYS A 105 10.68 -2.52 -4.89
N LEU A 106 9.63 -2.13 -4.16
CA LEU A 106 8.35 -2.87 -4.15
C LEU A 106 7.78 -3.09 -5.55
N THR A 107 8.02 -2.14 -6.46
CA THR A 107 7.63 -2.25 -7.87
C THR A 107 8.39 -3.33 -8.63
N ASP A 108 9.63 -3.66 -8.24
CA ASP A 108 10.41 -4.71 -8.89
C ASP A 108 9.82 -6.10 -8.58
N LEU A 109 9.15 -6.26 -7.43
CA LEU A 109 8.46 -7.50 -7.06
C LEU A 109 7.22 -7.77 -7.93
N ALA A 110 6.54 -6.73 -8.42
CA ALA A 110 5.41 -6.89 -9.34
C ALA A 110 5.84 -7.53 -10.68
N ASN A 111 7.03 -7.16 -11.17
CA ASN A 111 7.61 -7.72 -12.39
C ASN A 111 7.94 -9.22 -12.25
N VAL A 112 8.35 -9.68 -11.06
CA VAL A 112 8.62 -11.11 -10.78
C VAL A 112 7.34 -11.97 -10.88
N LYS A 113 6.19 -11.42 -10.49
CA LYS A 113 4.90 -12.12 -10.63
C LYS A 113 4.47 -12.21 -12.09
N ALA A 114 4.68 -11.16 -12.89
CA ALA A 114 4.42 -11.20 -14.33
C ALA A 114 5.27 -12.29 -15.02
N LEU A 115 6.55 -12.42 -14.65
CA LEU A 115 7.43 -13.48 -15.13
C LEU A 115 6.95 -14.88 -14.69
N SER A 116 6.51 -15.03 -13.44
CA SER A 116 5.98 -16.30 -12.93
C SER A 116 4.67 -16.70 -13.63
N ALA A 117 3.80 -15.73 -13.93
CA ALA A 117 2.54 -15.96 -14.63
C ALA A 117 2.74 -16.34 -16.10
N LEU A 118 3.75 -15.76 -16.77
CA LEU A 118 4.14 -16.13 -18.14
C LEU A 118 4.70 -17.56 -18.20
N ASN A 119 5.46 -18.00 -17.19
CA ASN A 119 5.95 -19.38 -17.12
C ASN A 119 4.84 -20.41 -16.85
N ALA A 120 3.76 -20.01 -16.17
CA ALA A 120 2.63 -20.91 -15.90
C ALA A 120 1.79 -21.22 -17.16
N THR A 121 1.77 -20.30 -18.14
CA THR A 121 1.05 -20.49 -19.40
C THR A 121 1.82 -21.34 -20.42
N ASP A 122 3.15 -21.41 -20.32
CA ASP A 122 4.00 -22.16 -21.24
C ASP A 122 4.05 -23.67 -20.93
N GLY A 123 3.52 -24.08 -19.77
CA GLY A 123 3.46 -25.49 -19.33
C GLY A 123 2.19 -26.25 -19.73
N ARG A 124 1.26 -25.65 -20.49
CA ARG A 124 -0.07 -26.23 -20.76
C ARG A 124 -0.32 -26.71 -22.20
N THR A 125 0.72 -26.81 -23.01
CA THR A 125 0.66 -27.45 -24.33
C THR A 125 1.45 -28.74 -24.34
N LYS A 126 0.78 -29.86 -24.04
CA LYS A 126 1.04 -31.17 -24.63
C LYS A 126 -0.27 -31.95 -24.71
#